data_AF-A0A7W9M5U7-F1
#
_entry.id   AF-A0A7W9M5U7-F1
#
_cell.length_a   1.000
_cell.length_b   1.000
_cell.length_c   1.000
_cell.angle_alpha   90.00
_cell.angle_beta   90.00
_cell.angle_gamma   90.00
#
_symmetry.space_group_name_H-M   'P 1'
#
loop_
_entity.id
_entity.type
_entity.pdbx_description
1 polymer ?
#
loop_
_entity_poly.entity_id
_entity_poly.type
_entity_poly.pdbx_seq_one_letter_code
_entity_poly.pdbx_strand_id
1 'polypeptide(L)'
;MKRITRAFVTALVAPLVGLVLVQGEASAAPAFQLPFPCGQVWEGQTRTNHSPANSVDFNRANDDGDPVVASAGGTVTRVANEGSTSYGRWVEIGHGSGWTTRYAHLSVQRVSVGQTVSRGQRIGDVGTTGGSTGPHLHFEQRLNGVAQRIVFNGSTIFYWGTRSYTSRNACSGVTGTVGTDSGASVTIRSGPGTGYAAVGSVANGATVTIRCQTRGETITGKYGTTSLWDHIGSGYISDAFVYTGSDGQVAPNC
;
A
#
# COMPACT_ATOMS: atom_id res chain seq x y z
N MET A 1 -50.79 -76.95 -25.60
CA MET A 1 -50.72 -76.34 -24.25
C MET A 1 -49.27 -76.20 -23.84
N LYS A 2 -48.70 -74.99 -23.81
CA LYS A 2 -47.45 -74.68 -23.08
C LYS A 2 -47.49 -73.20 -22.72
N ARG A 3 -47.71 -72.92 -21.44
CA ARG A 3 -47.66 -71.57 -20.86
C ARG A 3 -46.20 -71.13 -20.81
N ILE A 4 -45.87 -69.98 -21.39
CA ILE A 4 -44.56 -69.34 -21.24
C ILE A 4 -44.75 -68.17 -20.26
N THR A 5 -44.17 -68.32 -19.08
CA THR A 5 -44.16 -67.32 -18.01
C THR A 5 -43.11 -66.25 -18.33
N ARG A 6 -43.51 -64.98 -18.21
CA ARG A 6 -42.66 -63.79 -18.39
C ARG A 6 -41.58 -63.70 -17.31
N ALA A 7 -40.37 -63.28 -17.69
CA ALA A 7 -39.41 -62.68 -16.77
C ALA A 7 -39.26 -61.20 -17.13
N PHE A 8 -39.78 -60.32 -16.27
CA PHE A 8 -39.48 -58.89 -16.31
C PHE A 8 -38.18 -58.66 -15.56
N VAL A 9 -37.15 -58.20 -16.26
CA VAL A 9 -35.89 -57.74 -15.65
C VAL A 9 -36.10 -56.27 -15.30
N THR A 10 -36.26 -55.98 -14.01
CA THR A 10 -36.27 -54.61 -13.49
C THR A 10 -34.83 -54.12 -13.41
N ALA A 11 -34.43 -53.26 -14.35
CA ALA A 11 -33.13 -52.59 -14.29
C ALA A 11 -33.17 -51.53 -13.19
N LEU A 12 -32.42 -51.75 -12.11
CA LEU A 12 -32.20 -50.75 -11.07
C LEU A 12 -31.22 -49.70 -11.63
N VAL A 13 -31.73 -48.52 -11.98
CA VAL A 13 -30.89 -47.35 -12.31
C VAL A 13 -30.50 -46.69 -10.99
N ALA A 14 -29.28 -46.95 -10.52
CA ALA A 14 -28.70 -46.22 -9.40
C ALA A 14 -28.34 -44.79 -9.85
N PRO A 15 -28.72 -43.73 -9.13
CA PRO A 15 -28.30 -42.38 -9.48
C PRO A 15 -26.80 -42.26 -9.16
N LEU A 16 -25.97 -42.09 -10.18
CA LEU A 16 -24.61 -41.60 -10.00
C LEU A 16 -24.70 -40.15 -9.48
N VAL A 17 -24.60 -40.00 -8.17
CA VAL A 17 -24.33 -38.69 -7.55
C VAL A 17 -22.88 -38.36 -7.88
N GLY A 18 -22.68 -37.65 -9.00
CA GLY A 18 -21.38 -37.07 -9.33
C GLY A 18 -21.00 -36.07 -8.26
N LEU A 19 -19.94 -36.35 -7.52
CA LEU A 19 -19.33 -35.40 -6.60
C LEU A 19 -18.76 -34.25 -7.43
N VAL A 20 -19.52 -33.16 -7.56
CA VAL A 20 -19.01 -31.92 -8.15
C VAL A 20 -18.05 -31.33 -7.13
N LEU A 21 -16.76 -31.59 -7.32
CA LEU A 21 -15.70 -30.85 -6.63
C LEU A 21 -15.80 -29.41 -7.14
N VAL A 22 -16.40 -28.53 -6.34
CA VAL A 22 -16.28 -27.08 -6.53
C VAL A 22 -14.82 -26.75 -6.28
N GLN A 23 -14.00 -26.79 -7.34
CA GLN A 23 -12.66 -26.23 -7.30
C GLN A 23 -12.84 -24.74 -7.06
N GLY A 24 -12.56 -24.28 -5.84
CA GLY A 24 -12.54 -22.86 -5.53
C GLY A 24 -11.60 -22.19 -6.52
N GLU A 25 -12.09 -21.21 -7.26
CA GLU A 25 -11.28 -20.44 -8.21
C GLU A 25 -10.04 -19.96 -7.46
N ALA A 26 -8.86 -20.29 -7.98
CA ALA A 26 -7.61 -19.77 -7.44
C ALA A 26 -7.68 -18.24 -7.51
N SER A 27 -7.93 -17.60 -6.38
CA SER A 27 -8.17 -16.16 -6.34
C SER A 27 -6.94 -15.43 -6.87
N ALA A 28 -7.15 -14.66 -7.93
CA ALA A 28 -6.11 -13.83 -8.52
C ALA A 28 -5.45 -12.95 -7.45
N ALA A 29 -4.14 -12.79 -7.55
CA ALA A 29 -3.41 -11.86 -6.69
C ALA A 29 -3.95 -10.44 -6.88
N PRO A 30 -4.06 -9.64 -5.79
CA PRO A 30 -4.28 -8.21 -5.93
C PRO A 30 -3.25 -7.57 -6.87
N ALA A 31 -3.64 -6.48 -7.53
CA ALA A 31 -2.75 -5.68 -8.38
C ALA A 31 -1.76 -4.86 -7.53
N PHE A 32 -0.84 -5.56 -6.87
CA PHE A 32 0.17 -5.00 -5.98
C PHE A 32 1.05 -3.97 -6.69
N GLN A 33 1.34 -2.90 -5.96
CA GLN A 33 2.24 -1.82 -6.36
C GLN A 33 3.46 -1.78 -5.46
N LEU A 34 4.53 -1.12 -5.92
CA LEU A 34 5.65 -0.84 -5.02
C LEU A 34 5.15 -0.11 -3.75
N PRO A 35 5.67 -0.43 -2.56
CA PRO A 35 5.16 0.08 -1.30
C PRO A 35 5.65 1.51 -0.97
N PHE A 36 5.82 2.34 -1.99
CA PHE A 36 6.34 3.72 -1.88
C PHE A 36 5.45 4.71 -2.64
N PRO A 37 5.43 6.01 -2.24
CA PRO A 37 4.74 7.05 -2.98
C PRO A 37 5.06 7.03 -4.48
N CYS A 38 4.07 7.40 -5.30
CA CYS A 38 4.22 7.42 -6.76
C CYS A 38 5.49 8.19 -7.19
N GLY A 39 6.13 7.73 -8.27
CA GLY A 39 7.27 8.40 -8.89
C GLY A 39 8.60 8.21 -8.17
N GLN A 40 8.59 7.75 -6.91
CA GLN A 40 9.82 7.43 -6.21
C GLN A 40 10.54 6.23 -6.87
N VAL A 41 11.87 6.30 -6.88
CA VAL A 41 12.74 5.22 -7.38
C VAL A 41 13.47 4.58 -6.21
N TRP A 42 13.39 3.26 -6.13
CA TRP A 42 13.96 2.46 -5.05
C TRP A 42 14.76 1.29 -5.61
N GLU A 43 15.89 0.98 -4.98
CA GLU A 43 16.66 -0.21 -5.31
C GLU A 43 16.02 -1.40 -4.60
N GLY A 44 15.50 -2.37 -5.37
CA GLY A 44 15.04 -3.64 -4.83
C GLY A 44 16.16 -4.67 -4.90
N GLN A 45 16.47 -5.27 -3.76
CA GLN A 45 17.58 -6.19 -3.55
C GLN A 45 17.06 -7.55 -3.09
N THR A 46 17.53 -8.62 -3.75
CA THR A 46 17.18 -9.99 -3.41
C THR A 46 18.42 -10.88 -3.44
N ARG A 47 18.48 -11.90 -2.59
CA ARG A 47 19.68 -12.74 -2.39
C ARG A 47 19.30 -14.17 -2.02
N THR A 48 20.13 -15.15 -2.39
CA THR A 48 19.82 -16.58 -2.18
C THR A 48 19.66 -16.98 -0.72
N ASN A 49 20.23 -16.20 0.20
CA ASN A 49 20.10 -16.38 1.65
C ASN A 49 19.14 -15.37 2.31
N HIS A 50 18.24 -14.74 1.55
CA HIS A 50 17.17 -13.90 2.13
C HIS A 50 16.22 -14.78 2.94
N SER A 51 15.73 -14.26 4.06
CA SER A 51 14.76 -14.96 4.89
C SER A 51 13.53 -14.09 5.08
N PRO A 52 12.35 -14.50 4.56
CA PRO A 52 12.11 -15.64 3.68
C PRO A 52 12.77 -15.52 2.29
N ALA A 53 13.01 -16.63 1.58
CA ALA A 53 13.75 -16.61 0.30
C ALA A 53 13.15 -15.72 -0.81
N ASN A 54 11.83 -15.46 -0.75
CA ASN A 54 11.13 -14.67 -1.75
C ASN A 54 10.92 -13.19 -1.37
N SER A 55 11.43 -12.72 -0.22
CA SER A 55 11.34 -11.31 0.17
C SER A 55 12.25 -10.42 -0.68
N VAL A 56 12.10 -9.12 -0.50
CA VAL A 56 12.94 -8.08 -1.10
C VAL A 56 13.22 -7.01 -0.06
N ASP A 57 14.45 -6.50 -0.07
CA ASP A 57 14.84 -5.33 0.70
C ASP A 57 14.87 -4.14 -0.26
N PHE A 58 14.27 -3.02 0.16
CA PHE A 58 14.25 -1.78 -0.59
C PHE A 58 14.95 -0.67 0.17
N ASN A 59 15.89 -0.01 -0.50
CA ASN A 59 16.57 1.16 0.04
C ASN A 59 16.88 2.19 -1.06
N ARG A 60 17.19 3.40 -0.63
CA ARG A 60 17.76 4.48 -1.45
C ARG A 60 18.61 5.40 -0.58
N ALA A 61 19.28 6.39 -1.16
CA ALA A 61 20.05 7.35 -0.37
C ALA A 61 19.12 8.19 0.53
N ASN A 62 19.48 8.32 1.81
CA ASN A 62 18.77 9.12 2.83
C ASN A 62 17.29 8.73 2.99
N ASP A 63 17.03 7.42 3.12
CA ASP A 63 15.69 6.85 3.18
C ASP A 63 15.13 6.66 4.60
N ASP A 64 15.92 6.90 5.66
CA ASP A 64 15.39 6.84 7.02
C ASP A 64 14.24 7.84 7.23
N GLY A 65 13.10 7.33 7.71
CA GLY A 65 11.87 8.11 7.86
C GLY A 65 11.05 8.29 6.58
N ASP A 66 11.50 7.78 5.42
CA ASP A 66 10.72 7.87 4.19
C ASP A 66 9.37 7.14 4.32
N PRO A 67 8.30 7.66 3.68
CA PRO A 67 6.98 7.05 3.78
C PRO A 67 6.91 5.66 3.12
N VAL A 68 6.36 4.70 3.86
CA VAL A 68 5.93 3.39 3.37
C VAL A 68 4.42 3.40 3.22
N VAL A 69 3.94 2.98 2.05
CA VAL A 69 2.51 2.97 1.71
C VAL A 69 2.00 1.58 1.39
N ALA A 70 0.69 1.35 1.56
CA ALA A 70 0.06 0.07 1.27
C ALA A 70 0.19 -0.30 -0.22
N SER A 71 0.74 -1.49 -0.50
CA SER A 71 0.92 -2.03 -1.86
C SER A 71 -0.41 -2.31 -2.57
N ALA A 72 -1.44 -2.67 -1.81
CA ALA A 72 -2.82 -2.82 -2.23
C ALA A 72 -3.76 -2.47 -1.07
N GLY A 73 -5.03 -2.19 -1.37
CA GLY A 73 -6.04 -1.94 -0.34
C GLY A 73 -6.33 -3.21 0.46
N GLY A 74 -6.74 -3.07 1.71
CA GLY A 74 -6.99 -4.20 2.59
C GLY A 74 -7.29 -3.80 4.02
N THR A 75 -7.27 -4.79 4.93
CA THR A 75 -7.41 -4.59 6.37
C THR A 75 -6.10 -4.91 7.06
N VAL A 76 -5.66 -4.05 7.97
CA VAL A 76 -4.46 -4.29 8.78
C VAL A 76 -4.73 -5.47 9.72
N THR A 77 -4.02 -6.57 9.53
CA THR A 77 -4.19 -7.81 10.31
C THR A 77 -3.21 -7.89 11.48
N ARG A 78 -2.04 -7.24 11.37
CA ARG A 78 -1.03 -7.19 12.44
C ARG A 78 -0.28 -5.87 12.45
N VAL A 79 0.03 -5.40 13.66
CA VAL A 79 1.00 -4.35 13.93
C VAL A 79 1.81 -4.87 15.12
N ALA A 80 3.11 -5.08 14.95
CA ALA A 80 3.92 -5.78 15.94
C ALA A 80 5.34 -5.21 16.02
N ASN A 81 5.97 -5.37 17.19
CA ASN A 81 7.33 -4.95 17.44
C ASN A 81 8.10 -6.11 18.09
N GLU A 82 9.10 -6.63 17.37
CA GLU A 82 9.96 -7.76 17.76
C GLU A 82 11.33 -7.31 18.31
N GLY A 83 11.46 -6.01 18.63
CA GLY A 83 12.66 -5.44 19.24
C GLY A 83 13.84 -5.37 18.26
N SER A 84 15.00 -5.86 18.69
CA SER A 84 16.27 -5.83 17.94
C SER A 84 16.54 -7.09 17.12
N THR A 85 15.52 -7.92 16.90
CA THR A 85 15.65 -9.18 16.14
C THR A 85 14.54 -9.29 15.09
N SER A 86 14.74 -10.19 14.12
CA SER A 86 13.77 -10.50 13.06
C SER A 86 13.19 -9.23 12.41
N TYR A 87 11.86 -9.09 12.31
CA TYR A 87 11.22 -8.00 11.58
C TYR A 87 11.30 -6.62 12.26
N GLY A 88 11.66 -6.56 13.55
CA GLY A 88 11.59 -5.32 14.31
C GLY A 88 10.15 -4.80 14.40
N ARG A 89 9.94 -3.53 14.06
CA ARG A 89 8.59 -2.97 13.90
C ARG A 89 8.07 -3.27 12.49
N TRP A 90 6.88 -3.86 12.42
CA TRP A 90 6.27 -4.22 11.14
C TRP A 90 4.74 -4.14 11.14
N VAL A 91 4.18 -4.11 9.93
CA VAL A 91 2.75 -4.11 9.64
C VAL A 91 2.43 -5.27 8.70
N GLU A 92 1.28 -5.92 8.89
CA GLU A 92 0.68 -6.86 7.94
C GLU A 92 -0.68 -6.35 7.47
N ILE A 93 -0.92 -6.43 6.16
CA ILE A 93 -2.21 -6.09 5.56
C ILE A 93 -2.76 -7.33 4.87
N GLY A 94 -4.00 -7.70 5.19
CA GLY A 94 -4.77 -8.72 4.50
C GLY A 94 -5.60 -8.14 3.36
N HIS A 95 -5.54 -8.78 2.20
CA HIS A 95 -6.15 -8.30 0.94
C HIS A 95 -7.32 -9.17 0.46
N GLY A 96 -7.76 -10.12 1.28
CA GLY A 96 -8.74 -11.14 0.89
C GLY A 96 -8.10 -12.38 0.29
N SER A 97 -8.85 -13.48 0.23
CA SER A 97 -8.46 -14.75 -0.39
C SER A 97 -7.08 -15.30 0.03
N GLY A 98 -6.69 -15.06 1.28
CA GLY A 98 -5.41 -15.51 1.83
C GLY A 98 -4.18 -14.69 1.45
N TRP A 99 -4.33 -13.63 0.63
CA TRP A 99 -3.23 -12.74 0.30
C TRP A 99 -2.94 -11.76 1.44
N THR A 100 -1.67 -11.65 1.82
CA THR A 100 -1.17 -10.63 2.74
C THR A 100 0.11 -9.98 2.22
N THR A 101 0.39 -8.77 2.69
CA THR A 101 1.70 -8.12 2.53
C THR A 101 2.29 -7.78 3.89
N ARG A 102 3.62 -7.85 4.01
CA ARG A 102 4.37 -7.45 5.22
C ARG A 102 5.35 -6.33 4.90
N TYR A 103 5.48 -5.40 5.85
CA TYR A 103 6.31 -4.21 5.77
C TYR A 103 7.08 -4.12 7.07
N ALA A 104 8.39 -4.36 7.04
CA ALA A 104 9.21 -4.54 8.25
C ALA A 104 10.38 -3.54 8.33
N HIS A 105 11.10 -3.61 9.44
CA HIS A 105 12.18 -2.69 9.82
C HIS A 105 11.74 -1.24 9.98
N LEU A 106 10.44 -0.98 10.14
CA LEU A 106 9.88 0.37 10.21
C LEU A 106 10.44 1.15 11.42
N SER A 107 10.59 2.46 11.27
CA SER A 107 10.83 3.36 12.41
C SER A 107 9.51 3.68 13.13
N VAL A 108 8.44 3.89 12.36
CA VAL A 108 7.10 4.23 12.86
C VAL A 108 6.04 3.36 12.17
N GLN A 109 5.04 2.93 12.94
CA GLN A 109 3.83 2.28 12.46
C GLN A 109 2.68 3.28 12.58
N ARG A 110 2.02 3.63 11.47
CA ARG A 110 1.01 4.69 11.42
C ARG A 110 -0.43 4.18 11.34
N VAL A 111 -0.60 2.87 11.53
CA VAL A 111 -1.89 2.20 11.44
C VAL A 111 -2.12 1.28 12.64
N SER A 112 -3.37 0.89 12.86
CA SER A 112 -3.78 -0.03 13.92
C SER A 112 -4.44 -1.28 13.35
N VAL A 113 -4.38 -2.40 14.09
CA VAL A 113 -5.07 -3.64 13.72
C VAL A 113 -6.57 -3.38 13.54
N GLY A 114 -7.15 -3.94 12.48
CA GLY A 114 -8.56 -3.74 12.09
C GLY A 114 -8.81 -2.52 11.20
N GLN A 115 -7.84 -1.61 11.06
CA GLN A 115 -7.97 -0.46 10.18
C GLN A 115 -8.05 -0.90 8.71
N THR A 116 -9.06 -0.43 7.98
CA THR A 116 -9.10 -0.54 6.52
C THR A 116 -8.20 0.53 5.92
N VAL A 117 -7.36 0.13 4.96
CA VAL A 117 -6.43 1.02 4.27
C VAL A 117 -6.64 0.94 2.77
N SER A 118 -6.55 2.09 2.11
CA SER A 118 -6.54 2.16 0.65
C SER A 118 -5.14 1.91 0.10
N ARG A 119 -5.04 1.41 -1.13
CA ARG A 119 -3.77 1.34 -1.85
C ARG A 119 -3.11 2.72 -1.90
N GLY A 120 -1.83 2.81 -1.56
CA GLY A 120 -1.08 4.07 -1.53
C GLY A 120 -1.26 4.89 -0.26
N GLN A 121 -2.11 4.46 0.68
CA GLN A 121 -2.19 5.09 2.01
C GLN A 121 -0.90 4.82 2.78
N ARG A 122 -0.35 5.84 3.46
CA ARG A 122 0.82 5.69 4.34
C ARG A 122 0.46 4.79 5.52
N ILE A 123 1.34 3.82 5.80
CA ILE A 123 1.15 2.83 6.86
C ILE A 123 2.30 2.80 7.86
N GLY A 124 3.43 3.39 7.51
CA GLY A 124 4.61 3.45 8.35
C GLY A 124 5.71 4.23 7.67
N ASP A 125 6.86 4.25 8.32
CA ASP A 125 8.04 4.99 7.90
C ASP A 125 9.23 4.02 7.86
N VAL A 126 10.06 4.14 6.83
CA VAL A 126 11.31 3.38 6.72
C VAL A 126 12.16 3.61 7.96
N GLY A 127 12.88 2.58 8.38
CA GLY A 127 13.75 2.64 9.54
C GLY A 127 14.77 1.50 9.57
N THR A 128 15.34 1.31 10.76
CA THR A 128 16.37 0.29 11.03
C THR A 128 16.09 -0.45 12.33
N THR A 129 14.87 -0.94 12.52
CA THR A 129 14.52 -1.79 13.68
C THR A 129 14.66 -3.28 13.36
N GLY A 130 14.75 -4.15 14.38
CA GLY A 130 14.89 -5.59 14.17
C GLY A 130 16.30 -6.03 13.77
N GLY A 131 16.40 -7.14 13.04
CA GLY A 131 17.66 -7.68 12.53
C GLY A 131 18.22 -6.90 11.32
N SER A 132 18.23 -5.57 11.41
CA SER A 132 18.65 -4.65 10.35
C SER A 132 19.96 -3.95 10.71
N THR A 133 20.86 -3.80 9.73
CA THR A 133 22.15 -3.09 9.89
C THR A 133 22.14 -1.67 9.34
N GLY A 134 21.03 -1.22 8.77
CA GLY A 134 20.87 0.13 8.23
C GLY A 134 19.46 0.35 7.66
N PRO A 135 19.05 1.61 7.43
CA PRO A 135 17.70 1.91 6.96
C PRO A 135 17.35 1.19 5.66
N HIS A 136 16.22 0.47 5.67
CA HIS A 136 15.60 -0.15 4.49
C HIS A 136 14.19 -0.64 4.85
N LEU A 137 13.40 -0.98 3.84
CA LEU A 137 12.15 -1.71 3.98
C LEU A 137 12.34 -3.17 3.56
N HIS A 138 12.14 -4.12 4.47
CA HIS A 138 11.91 -5.52 4.10
C HIS A 138 10.44 -5.71 3.74
N PHE A 139 10.18 -6.23 2.54
CA PHE A 139 8.84 -6.38 1.99
C PHE A 139 8.54 -7.80 1.52
N GLU A 140 7.29 -8.21 1.69
CA GLU A 140 6.81 -9.54 1.30
C GLU A 140 5.41 -9.49 0.71
N GLN A 141 5.17 -10.37 -0.27
CA GLN A 141 3.84 -10.81 -0.68
C GLN A 141 3.66 -12.26 -0.23
N ARG A 142 2.56 -12.58 0.43
CA ARG A 142 2.30 -13.92 0.97
C ARG A 142 0.93 -14.40 0.55
N LEU A 143 0.81 -15.70 0.27
CA LEU A 143 -0.45 -16.39 0.04
C LEU A 143 -0.59 -17.50 1.07
N ASN A 144 -1.68 -17.48 1.84
CA ASN A 144 -1.95 -18.45 2.92
C ASN A 144 -0.77 -18.60 3.89
N GLY A 145 -0.12 -17.48 4.21
CA GLY A 145 1.03 -17.45 5.12
C GLY A 145 2.36 -17.86 4.50
N VAL A 146 2.46 -18.17 3.20
CA VAL A 146 3.70 -18.53 2.51
C VAL A 146 4.18 -17.41 1.59
N ALA A 147 5.45 -17.00 1.72
CA ALA A 147 6.05 -15.95 0.89
C ALA A 147 6.11 -16.37 -0.59
N GLN A 148 5.54 -15.54 -1.45
CA GLN A 148 5.48 -15.73 -2.90
C GLN A 148 6.53 -14.87 -3.59
N ARG A 149 6.88 -15.25 -4.83
CA ARG A 149 7.70 -14.37 -5.68
C ARG A 149 6.95 -13.07 -5.90
N ILE A 150 7.65 -11.97 -5.67
CA ILE A 150 7.04 -10.64 -5.65
C ILE A 150 6.73 -10.18 -7.07
N VAL A 151 5.48 -9.80 -7.27
CA VAL A 151 4.97 -9.26 -8.53
C VAL A 151 4.44 -7.85 -8.28
N PHE A 152 4.92 -6.88 -9.05
CA PHE A 152 4.35 -5.53 -9.09
C PHE A 152 3.88 -5.23 -10.50
N ASN A 153 2.70 -4.65 -10.66
CA ASN A 153 2.14 -4.32 -11.98
C ASN A 153 2.13 -5.53 -12.95
N GLY A 154 1.87 -6.74 -12.43
CA GLY A 154 1.87 -7.97 -13.23
C GLY A 154 3.25 -8.48 -13.65
N SER A 155 4.34 -7.81 -13.27
CA SER A 155 5.72 -8.23 -13.57
C SER A 155 6.45 -8.66 -12.30
N THR A 156 7.06 -9.84 -12.34
CA THR A 156 7.94 -10.31 -11.27
C THR A 156 9.17 -9.42 -11.17
N ILE A 157 9.62 -9.12 -9.96
CA ILE A 157 10.88 -8.39 -9.75
C ILE A 157 12.09 -9.22 -10.18
N PHE A 158 13.22 -8.57 -10.38
CA PHE A 158 14.53 -9.18 -10.54
C PHE A 158 14.92 -9.92 -9.24
N TYR A 159 15.31 -11.19 -9.39
CA TYR A 159 15.78 -12.02 -8.29
C TYR A 159 17.28 -12.26 -8.41
N TRP A 160 17.94 -12.35 -7.25
CA TRP A 160 19.37 -12.63 -7.08
C TRP A 160 20.27 -11.48 -7.54
N GLY A 161 19.91 -10.28 -7.11
CA GLY A 161 20.71 -9.07 -7.23
C GLY A 161 19.88 -7.81 -7.01
N THR A 162 20.38 -6.69 -7.51
CA THR A 162 19.80 -5.35 -7.30
C THR A 162 19.26 -4.78 -8.60
N ARG A 163 18.08 -4.15 -8.55
CA ARG A 163 17.51 -3.39 -9.66
C ARG A 163 16.69 -2.21 -9.14
N SER A 164 16.77 -1.06 -9.82
CA SER A 164 15.91 0.08 -9.50
C SER A 164 14.50 -0.09 -10.07
N TYR A 165 13.49 0.31 -9.30
CA TYR A 165 12.09 0.30 -9.68
C TYR A 165 11.47 1.66 -9.39
N THR A 166 10.66 2.15 -10.33
CA THR A 166 9.84 3.34 -10.11
C THR A 166 8.47 2.94 -9.60
N SER A 167 8.06 3.48 -8.45
CA SER A 167 6.75 3.24 -7.91
C SER A 167 5.66 3.87 -8.79
N ARG A 168 4.64 3.06 -9.09
CA ARG A 168 3.39 3.50 -9.73
C ARG A 168 2.21 3.54 -8.76
N ASN A 169 2.50 3.48 -7.45
CA ASN A 169 1.48 3.34 -6.43
C ASN A 169 0.68 4.63 -6.26
N ALA A 170 -0.63 4.57 -6.51
CA ALA A 170 -1.55 5.69 -6.42
C ALA A 170 -1.17 6.94 -7.25
N CYS A 171 -0.56 6.75 -8.43
CA CYS A 171 -0.17 7.86 -9.33
C CYS A 171 -1.32 8.70 -9.91
N SER A 172 -2.57 8.26 -9.76
CA SER A 172 -3.76 9.06 -10.08
C SER A 172 -4.04 10.17 -9.05
N GLY A 173 -3.15 10.32 -8.06
CA GLY A 173 -3.16 11.33 -7.01
C GLY A 173 -3.69 10.78 -5.69
N VAL A 174 -3.05 11.18 -4.60
CA VAL A 174 -3.50 10.84 -3.24
C VAL A 174 -4.63 11.77 -2.86
N THR A 175 -5.72 11.26 -2.29
CA THR A 175 -6.79 12.12 -1.80
C THR A 175 -6.51 12.59 -0.38
N GLY A 176 -6.77 13.86 -0.11
CA GLY A 176 -6.74 14.43 1.24
C GLY A 176 -8.01 15.21 1.55
N THR A 177 -8.35 15.35 2.83
CA THR A 177 -9.49 16.17 3.26
C THR A 177 -8.98 17.51 3.78
N VAL A 178 -9.48 18.61 3.20
CA VAL A 178 -9.10 19.95 3.61
C VAL A 178 -9.73 20.32 4.95
N GLY A 179 -8.94 20.93 5.83
CA GLY A 179 -9.40 21.32 7.17
C GLY A 179 -8.74 22.60 7.69
N THR A 180 -9.55 23.49 8.26
CA THR A 180 -9.11 24.64 9.06
C THR A 180 -9.79 24.61 10.44
N ASP A 181 -9.23 25.30 11.43
CA ASP A 181 -9.88 25.40 12.75
C ASP A 181 -11.00 26.44 12.78
N SER A 182 -10.93 27.45 11.91
CA SER A 182 -11.98 28.46 11.75
C SER A 182 -13.17 27.98 10.90
N GLY A 183 -13.03 26.85 10.20
CA GLY A 183 -14.00 26.39 9.20
C GLY A 183 -13.96 27.17 7.88
N ALA A 184 -13.04 28.12 7.73
CA ALA A 184 -12.86 28.88 6.50
C ALA A 184 -12.26 28.04 5.36
N SER A 185 -12.53 28.45 4.12
CA SER A 185 -11.89 27.90 2.92
C SER A 185 -10.38 28.17 2.91
N VAL A 186 -9.62 27.26 2.31
CA VAL A 186 -8.18 27.41 2.07
C VAL A 186 -7.94 28.03 0.70
N THR A 187 -7.09 29.06 0.63
CA THR A 187 -6.74 29.72 -0.64
C THR A 187 -5.82 28.85 -1.48
N ILE A 188 -6.17 28.65 -2.75
CA ILE A 188 -5.30 28.02 -3.75
C ILE A 188 -4.34 29.07 -4.30
N ARG A 189 -3.05 28.76 -4.28
CA ARG A 189 -1.96 29.62 -4.72
C ARG A 189 -1.39 29.15 -6.05
N SER A 190 -0.88 30.06 -6.87
CA SER A 190 -0.20 29.72 -8.14
C SER A 190 1.17 29.06 -7.92
N GLY A 191 1.73 29.13 -6.72
CA GLY A 191 2.99 28.49 -6.33
C GLY A 191 3.02 28.16 -4.83
N PRO A 192 4.09 27.52 -4.35
CA PRO A 192 4.17 26.97 -2.98
C PRO A 192 4.52 28.05 -1.95
N GLY A 193 3.65 29.06 -1.82
CA GLY A 193 3.81 30.18 -0.88
C GLY A 193 2.62 31.13 -0.87
N THR A 194 2.43 31.82 0.25
CA THR A 194 1.37 32.81 0.46
C THR A 194 1.57 34.10 -0.34
N GLY A 195 2.81 34.39 -0.75
CA GLY A 195 3.16 35.49 -1.66
C GLY A 195 2.77 35.25 -3.13
N TYR A 196 2.44 34.02 -3.51
CA TYR A 196 1.95 33.72 -4.86
C TYR A 196 0.50 34.15 -5.05
N ALA A 197 0.11 34.40 -6.30
CA ALA A 197 -1.24 34.85 -6.65
C ALA A 197 -2.30 33.86 -6.15
N ALA A 198 -3.40 34.38 -5.62
CA ALA A 198 -4.57 33.58 -5.30
C ALA A 198 -5.29 33.21 -6.61
N VAL A 199 -5.41 31.92 -6.89
CA VAL A 199 -6.02 31.38 -8.13
C VAL A 199 -7.32 30.62 -7.87
N GLY A 200 -7.75 30.55 -6.62
CA GLY A 200 -9.02 29.93 -6.22
C GLY A 200 -9.08 29.70 -4.71
N SER A 201 -10.07 28.91 -4.29
CA SER A 201 -10.21 28.45 -2.91
C SER A 201 -10.81 27.04 -2.87
N VAL A 202 -10.52 26.31 -1.80
CA VAL A 202 -11.10 25.00 -1.51
C VAL A 202 -11.85 25.08 -0.18
N ALA A 203 -13.11 24.63 -0.18
CA ALA A 203 -13.94 24.65 1.02
C ALA A 203 -13.38 23.74 2.13
N ASN A 204 -13.59 24.14 3.39
CA ASN A 204 -13.32 23.27 4.53
C ASN A 204 -14.17 21.99 4.44
N GLY A 205 -13.55 20.83 4.66
CA GLY A 205 -14.15 19.51 4.52
C GLY A 205 -14.14 18.94 3.10
N ALA A 206 -13.71 19.70 2.09
CA ALA A 206 -13.63 19.18 0.73
C ALA A 206 -12.52 18.14 0.57
N THR A 207 -12.77 17.12 -0.24
CA THR A 207 -11.74 16.17 -0.68
C THR A 207 -11.01 16.72 -1.90
N VAL A 208 -9.68 16.72 -1.86
CA VAL A 208 -8.80 17.11 -2.97
C VAL A 208 -7.97 15.93 -3.43
N THR A 209 -7.59 15.93 -4.70
CA THR A 209 -6.61 14.98 -5.26
C THR A 209 -5.26 15.67 -5.39
N ILE A 210 -4.30 15.26 -4.58
CA ILE A 210 -2.90 15.70 -4.58
C ILE A 210 -2.19 14.98 -5.72
N ARG A 211 -1.82 15.74 -6.76
CA ARG A 211 -1.15 15.19 -7.95
C ARG A 211 0.36 15.05 -7.75
N CYS A 212 0.95 16.03 -7.09
CA CYS A 212 2.35 16.07 -6.71
C CYS A 212 2.52 17.03 -5.51
N GLN A 213 3.66 16.97 -4.86
CA GLN A 213 4.04 17.83 -3.75
C GLN A 213 5.39 18.48 -4.00
N THR A 214 5.59 19.67 -3.46
CA THR A 214 6.88 20.35 -3.49
C THR A 214 7.14 21.06 -2.17
N ARG A 215 8.40 21.45 -1.93
CA ARG A 215 8.75 22.24 -0.74
C ARG A 215 8.69 23.73 -1.06
N GLY A 216 8.16 24.52 -0.14
CA GLY A 216 8.03 25.97 -0.25
C GLY A 216 8.00 26.67 1.09
N GLU A 217 7.20 27.73 1.20
CA GLU A 217 7.04 28.48 2.46
C GLU A 217 6.54 27.56 3.58
N THR A 218 7.12 27.66 4.77
CA THR A 218 6.65 26.91 5.95
C THR A 218 5.38 27.52 6.50
N ILE A 219 4.33 26.72 6.60
CA ILE A 219 3.01 27.15 7.08
C ILE A 219 2.60 26.30 8.28
N THR A 220 1.94 26.94 9.24
CA THR A 220 1.24 26.27 10.35
C THR A 220 -0.26 26.31 10.08
N GLY A 221 -0.88 25.13 10.12
CA GLY A 221 -2.30 24.92 9.88
C GLY A 221 -2.89 23.89 10.83
N LYS A 222 -4.11 23.45 10.52
CA LYS A 222 -4.89 22.52 11.38
C LYS A 222 -4.15 21.21 11.67
N TYR A 223 -3.42 20.70 10.69
CA TYR A 223 -2.76 19.39 10.77
C TYR A 223 -1.25 19.51 11.08
N GLY A 224 -0.78 20.69 11.50
CA GLY A 224 0.59 20.90 11.97
C GLY A 224 1.35 21.96 11.19
N THR A 225 2.68 21.92 11.29
CA THR A 225 3.60 22.84 10.62
C THR A 225 4.43 22.09 9.58
N THR A 226 4.39 22.53 8.33
CA THR A 226 5.12 21.86 7.23
C THR A 226 5.58 22.85 6.17
N SER A 227 6.62 22.47 5.42
CA SER A 227 7.07 23.16 4.20
C SER A 227 6.51 22.49 2.93
N LEU A 228 5.71 21.43 3.06
CA LEU A 228 5.11 20.74 1.94
C LEU A 228 3.88 21.50 1.40
N TRP A 229 3.79 21.52 0.07
CA TRP A 229 2.70 22.12 -0.67
C TRP A 229 2.13 21.11 -1.67
N ASP A 230 0.81 20.95 -1.64
CA ASP A 230 0.04 20.03 -2.46
C ASP A 230 -0.42 20.69 -3.74
N HIS A 231 0.01 20.17 -4.89
CA HIS A 231 -0.56 20.57 -6.17
C HIS A 231 -1.83 19.77 -6.45
N ILE A 232 -2.98 20.45 -6.40
CA ILE A 232 -4.31 19.84 -6.52
C ILE A 232 -4.90 19.94 -7.94
N GLY A 233 -4.07 20.27 -8.94
CA GLY A 233 -4.44 20.42 -10.34
C GLY A 233 -4.73 21.87 -10.74
N SER A 234 -5.45 22.63 -9.92
CA SER A 234 -5.72 24.06 -10.14
C SER A 234 -4.67 25.00 -9.52
N GLY A 235 -3.73 24.46 -8.74
CA GLY A 235 -2.69 25.21 -8.04
C GLY A 235 -2.26 24.48 -6.77
N TYR A 236 -1.65 25.23 -5.85
CA TYR A 236 -1.05 24.73 -4.62
C TYR A 236 -1.84 25.14 -3.38
N ILE A 237 -1.98 24.22 -2.43
CA ILE A 237 -2.39 24.52 -1.04
C ILE A 237 -1.34 23.94 -0.09
N SER A 238 -1.17 24.51 1.10
CA SER A 238 -0.22 23.94 2.06
C SER A 238 -0.77 22.64 2.64
N ASP A 239 0.09 21.62 2.71
CA ASP A 239 -0.19 20.30 3.31
C ASP A 239 -0.57 20.43 4.81
N ALA A 240 -0.20 21.56 5.46
CA ALA A 240 -0.62 21.91 6.82
C ALA A 240 -2.16 21.95 7.01
N PHE A 241 -2.92 22.06 5.91
CA PHE A 241 -4.38 22.09 5.90
C PHE A 241 -5.02 20.87 5.23
N VAL A 242 -4.25 19.85 4.87
CA VAL A 242 -4.76 18.67 4.16
C VAL A 242 -4.48 17.40 4.95
N TYR A 243 -5.54 16.75 5.43
CA TYR A 243 -5.40 15.46 6.10
C TYR A 243 -5.28 14.34 5.08
N THR A 244 -4.09 13.77 5.00
CA THR A 244 -3.78 12.58 4.20
C THR A 244 -3.49 11.34 5.06
N GLY A 245 -3.48 11.50 6.39
CA GLY A 245 -2.97 10.51 7.35
C GLY A 245 -1.44 10.49 7.46
N SER A 246 -0.75 11.50 6.92
CA SER A 246 0.70 11.59 6.84
C SER A 246 1.16 13.05 7.00
N ASP A 247 2.18 13.30 7.83
CA ASP A 247 2.82 14.62 7.96
C ASP A 247 3.99 14.81 6.97
N GLY A 248 4.24 13.80 6.13
CA GLY A 248 5.30 13.77 5.14
C GLY A 248 4.76 13.58 3.74
N GLN A 249 5.65 13.64 2.75
CA GLN A 249 5.29 13.60 1.34
C GLN A 249 4.55 12.31 0.94
N VAL A 250 3.30 12.45 0.49
CA VAL A 250 2.43 11.35 0.04
C VAL A 250 2.31 11.25 -1.48
N ALA A 251 2.63 12.32 -2.21
CA ALA A 251 2.57 12.38 -3.67
C ALA A 251 3.98 12.58 -4.28
N PRO A 252 4.20 12.28 -5.56
CA PRO A 252 5.48 12.52 -6.24
C PRO A 252 5.95 13.97 -6.11
N ASN A 253 7.22 14.26 -6.37
CA ASN A 253 7.67 15.64 -6.52
C ASN A 253 6.97 16.31 -7.70
N CYS A 254 6.55 17.56 -7.50
CA CYS A 254 6.51 18.54 -8.58
C CYS A 254 7.96 18.99 -8.83
#